data_AF-A0A2V9NKI4-F1
#
_entry.id   AF-A0A2V9NKI4-F1
#
_cell.length_a   1.000
_cell.length_b   1.000
_cell.length_c   1.000
_cell.angle_alpha   90.00
_cell.angle_beta   90.00
_cell.angle_gamma   90.00
#
_symmetry.space_group_name_H-M   'P 1'
#
loop_
_entity.id
_entity.type
_entity.pdbx_description
1 polymer ?
#
loop_
_entity_poly.entity_id
_entity_poly.type
_entity_poly.pdbx_seq_one_letter_code
_entity_poly.pdbx_strand_id
1 'polypeptide(L)'
;MKRLLPILLVVSLCAGISACGNVFVRGALLSNSSISGSISIVQLSSVIDGSGSAVQVTFVTFVQNGTSSSMTFCGNQTSLFPLNQTVRAQFNPGSSCASIITVVIVI
;
A
#
# COMPACT_ATOMS: atom_id res chain seq x y z
N MET A 1 1.53 53.07 6.01
CA MET A 1 1.47 51.63 6.36
C MET A 1 0.10 51.01 6.02
N LYS A 2 -0.40 51.15 4.78
CA LYS A 2 -1.75 50.68 4.38
C LYS A 2 -1.78 49.76 3.15
N ARG A 3 -0.63 49.56 2.49
CA ARG A 3 -0.48 48.71 1.29
C ARG A 3 0.21 47.37 1.55
N LEU A 4 0.66 47.11 2.79
CA LEU A 4 1.31 45.85 3.17
C LEU A 4 0.30 44.75 3.50
N LEU A 5 -0.89 45.12 3.97
CA LEU A 5 -1.97 44.18 4.30
C LEU A 5 -2.47 43.36 3.10
N PRO A 6 -2.75 43.93 1.90
CA PRO A 6 -3.20 43.14 0.76
C PRO A 6 -2.09 42.24 0.20
N ILE A 7 -0.83 42.69 0.28
CA ILE A 7 0.33 41.91 -0.20
C ILE A 7 0.52 40.67 0.67
N LEU A 8 0.43 40.82 2.01
CA LEU A 8 0.51 39.71 2.95
C LEU A 8 -0.60 38.69 2.71
N LEU A 9 -1.81 39.16 2.40
CA LEU A 9 -2.99 38.31 2.16
C LEU A 9 -2.84 37.48 0.88
N VAL A 10 -2.31 38.07 -0.19
CA VAL A 10 -2.05 37.38 -1.47
C VAL A 10 -0.92 36.35 -1.33
N VAL A 11 0.15 36.68 -0.59
CA VAL A 11 1.27 35.74 -0.34
C VAL A 11 0.81 34.53 0.49
N SER A 12 -0.04 34.75 1.50
CA SER A 12 -0.62 33.67 2.30
C SER A 12 -1.53 32.76 1.48
N LEU A 13 -2.34 33.34 0.58
CA LEU A 13 -3.23 32.57 -0.30
C LEU A 13 -2.45 31.70 -1.30
N CYS A 14 -1.36 32.21 -1.86
CA CYS A 14 -0.48 31.47 -2.76
C CYS A 14 0.31 30.35 -2.06
N ALA A 15 0.62 30.49 -0.78
CA ALA A 15 1.30 29.44 -0.01
C ALA A 15 0.38 28.26 0.35
N GLY A 16 -0.95 28.44 0.34
CA GLY A 16 -1.90 27.36 0.63
C GLY A 16 -2.15 26.39 -0.53
N ILE A 17 -1.92 26.82 -1.78
CA ILE A 17 -2.17 26.02 -2.99
C ILE A 17 -0.97 25.21 -3.48
N SER A 18 0.23 25.42 -2.94
CA SER A 18 1.44 24.68 -3.29
C SER A 18 1.67 23.44 -2.42
N ALA A 19 0.65 22.98 -1.68
CA ALA A 19 0.66 21.65 -1.10
C ALA A 19 0.56 20.61 -2.22
N CYS A 20 1.68 20.35 -2.90
CA CYS A 20 1.94 19.14 -3.67
C CYS A 20 2.00 17.96 -2.71
N GLY A 21 0.88 17.66 -2.06
CA GLY A 21 0.63 16.34 -1.53
C GLY A 21 0.33 15.43 -2.71
N ASN A 22 1.01 14.30 -2.80
CA ASN A 22 0.62 13.25 -3.74
C ASN A 22 -0.80 12.79 -3.36
N VAL A 23 -1.83 13.36 -3.98
CA VAL A 23 -3.22 12.90 -3.83
C VAL A 23 -3.37 11.68 -4.73
N PHE A 24 -3.19 10.50 -4.15
CA PHE A 24 -3.49 9.25 -4.82
C PHE A 24 -5.01 9.05 -4.88
N VAL A 25 -5.65 9.57 -5.92
CA VAL A 25 -7.05 9.26 -6.24
C VAL A 25 -7.09 7.86 -6.85
N ARG A 26 -7.32 6.82 -6.04
CA ARG A 26 -7.54 5.45 -6.53
C ARG A 26 -8.99 5.31 -6.98
N GLY A 27 -9.22 5.35 -8.29
CA GLY A 27 -10.54 5.08 -8.89
C GLY A 27 -10.91 3.59 -8.82
N ALA A 28 -12.17 3.30 -8.46
CA ALA A 28 -12.71 1.95 -8.36
C ALA A 28 -13.03 1.35 -9.75
N LEU A 29 -12.02 0.86 -10.45
CA LEU A 29 -12.16 0.06 -11.66
C LEU A 29 -11.81 -1.38 -11.32
N LEU A 30 -12.74 -2.19 -10.78
CA LEU A 30 -12.60 -3.66 -10.57
C LEU A 30 -11.13 -4.12 -10.47
N SER A 31 -10.41 -3.60 -9.46
CA SER A 31 -8.95 -3.46 -9.57
C SER A 31 -8.22 -4.68 -9.04
N ASN A 32 -8.30 -5.79 -9.78
CA ASN A 32 -7.36 -6.89 -9.61
C ASN A 32 -5.95 -6.31 -9.75
N SER A 33 -5.28 -6.15 -8.62
CA SER A 33 -3.92 -5.64 -8.55
C SER A 33 -2.95 -6.80 -8.58
N SER A 34 -1.78 -6.63 -9.16
CA SER A 34 -0.76 -7.67 -9.16
C SER A 34 0.60 -7.13 -8.73
N ILE A 35 1.32 -7.91 -7.94
CA ILE A 35 2.69 -7.65 -7.53
C ILE A 35 3.55 -8.88 -7.85
N SER A 36 4.77 -8.66 -8.30
CA SER A 36 5.73 -9.70 -8.61
C SER A 36 7.09 -9.39 -8.00
N GLY A 37 7.77 -10.40 -7.48
CA GLY A 37 9.10 -10.26 -6.91
C GLY A 37 9.51 -11.51 -6.16
N SER A 38 10.77 -11.58 -5.74
CA SER A 38 11.25 -12.63 -4.85
C SER A 38 10.78 -12.38 -3.42
N ILE A 39 10.30 -13.43 -2.77
CA ILE A 39 9.82 -13.31 -1.39
C ILE A 39 11.02 -13.33 -0.44
N SER A 40 11.23 -12.25 0.32
CA SER A 40 12.30 -12.17 1.32
C SER A 40 11.81 -12.38 2.75
N ILE A 41 10.60 -11.94 3.05
CA ILE A 41 10.01 -12.00 4.40
C ILE A 41 8.54 -12.38 4.30
N VAL A 42 8.12 -13.31 5.16
CA VAL A 42 6.72 -13.66 5.36
C VAL A 42 6.46 -13.74 6.86
N GLN A 43 5.56 -12.90 7.37
CA GLN A 43 5.27 -12.81 8.80
C GLN A 43 3.77 -12.78 9.05
N LEU A 44 3.30 -13.64 9.95
CA LEU A 44 1.93 -13.60 10.44
C LEU A 44 1.83 -12.63 11.61
N SER A 45 0.79 -11.81 11.63
CA SER A 45 0.54 -10.84 12.70
C SER A 45 -0.97 -10.56 12.80
N SER A 46 -1.36 -9.63 13.68
CA SER A 46 -2.73 -9.15 13.83
C SER A 46 -2.75 -7.63 13.81
N VAL A 47 -3.69 -7.04 13.07
CA VAL A 47 -3.93 -5.60 13.01
C VAL A 47 -5.33 -5.29 13.51
N ILE A 48 -5.52 -4.13 14.13
CA ILE A 48 -6.85 -3.68 14.56
C ILE A 48 -7.54 -3.03 13.37
N ASP A 49 -8.74 -3.50 13.05
CA ASP A 49 -9.55 -2.95 11.96
C ASP A 49 -10.33 -1.69 12.39
N GLY A 50 -11.08 -1.10 11.45
CA GLY A 50 -11.90 0.08 11.72
C GLY A 50 -13.05 -0.14 12.72
N SER A 51 -13.36 -1.40 13.07
CA SER A 51 -14.37 -1.76 14.07
C SER A 51 -13.77 -1.95 15.48
N GLY A 52 -12.44 -1.88 15.61
CA GLY A 52 -11.74 -2.17 16.87
C GLY A 52 -11.45 -3.66 17.09
N SER A 53 -11.70 -4.51 16.09
CA SER A 53 -11.47 -5.94 16.16
C SER A 53 -10.07 -6.31 15.68
N ALA A 54 -9.41 -7.26 16.34
CA ALA A 54 -8.12 -7.79 15.89
C ALA A 54 -8.32 -8.75 14.72
N VAL A 55 -7.76 -8.42 13.56
CA VAL A 55 -7.81 -9.22 12.34
C VAL A 55 -6.43 -9.79 12.07
N GLN A 56 -6.35 -11.11 11.87
CA GLN A 56 -5.12 -11.77 11.49
C GLN A 56 -4.72 -11.39 10.05
N VAL A 57 -3.46 -11.05 9.84
CA VAL A 57 -2.90 -10.65 8.56
C VAL A 57 -1.52 -11.24 8.33
N THR A 58 -1.14 -11.40 7.06
CA THR A 58 0.18 -11.84 6.65
C THR A 58 0.92 -10.70 5.95
N PHE A 59 2.07 -10.32 6.48
CA PHE A 59 2.99 -9.38 5.86
C PHE A 59 3.95 -10.14 4.94
N VAL A 60 4.05 -9.70 3.69
CA VAL A 60 4.90 -10.30 2.68
C VAL A 60 5.77 -9.22 2.06
N THR A 61 7.09 -9.40 2.12
CA THR A 61 8.03 -8.50 1.46
C THR A 61 8.52 -9.12 0.16
N PHE A 62 8.23 -8.42 -0.93
CA PHE A 62 8.69 -8.72 -2.28
C PHE A 62 9.96 -7.91 -2.54
N VAL A 63 10.94 -8.53 -3.20
CA VAL A 63 12.15 -7.87 -3.68
C VAL A 63 12.17 -7.98 -5.20
N GLN A 64 12.31 -6.85 -5.88
CA GLN A 64 12.43 -6.79 -7.34
C GLN A 64 13.55 -5.81 -7.69
N ASN A 65 14.56 -6.28 -8.42
CA ASN A 65 15.74 -5.48 -8.80
C ASN A 65 16.41 -4.75 -7.62
N GLY A 66 16.50 -5.41 -6.47
CA GLY A 66 17.08 -4.85 -5.24
C GLY A 66 16.17 -3.88 -4.46
N THR A 67 14.98 -3.56 -4.96
CA THR A 67 13.98 -2.75 -4.26
C THR A 67 13.02 -3.65 -3.48
N SER A 68 12.81 -3.38 -2.20
CA SER A 68 11.85 -4.09 -1.36
C SER A 68 10.48 -3.39 -1.36
N SER A 69 9.41 -4.17 -1.36
CA SER A 69 8.03 -3.71 -1.27
C SER A 69 7.24 -4.67 -0.40
N SER A 70 6.67 -4.15 0.69
CA SER A 70 5.87 -4.95 1.63
C SER A 70 4.39 -4.81 1.36
N MET A 71 3.67 -5.93 1.39
CA MET A 71 2.23 -6.00 1.24
C MET A 71 1.61 -6.74 2.42
N THR A 72 0.43 -6.28 2.83
CA THR A 72 -0.34 -6.91 3.91
C THR A 72 -1.54 -7.63 3.30
N PHE A 73 -1.63 -8.94 3.50
CA PHE A 73 -2.74 -9.78 3.05
C PHE A 73 -3.62 -10.21 4.22
N CYS A 74 -4.93 -10.32 3.97
CA CYS A 74 -5.90 -10.73 4.98
C CYS A 74 -5.77 -12.23 5.29
N GLY A 75 -5.81 -12.59 6.58
CA GLY A 75 -5.69 -13.97 7.05
C GLY A 75 -4.27 -14.53 7.04
N ASN A 76 -4.16 -15.84 7.28
CA ASN A 76 -2.91 -16.58 7.16
C ASN A 76 -2.68 -17.05 5.71
N GLN A 77 -1.73 -16.41 5.04
CA GLN A 77 -1.34 -16.68 3.65
C GLN A 77 0.09 -17.22 3.56
N THR A 78 0.70 -17.58 4.70
CA THR A 78 2.12 -17.95 4.78
C THR A 78 2.49 -19.11 3.85
N SER A 79 1.60 -20.08 3.68
CA SER A 79 1.81 -21.25 2.82
C SER A 79 1.83 -20.92 1.32
N LEU A 80 1.31 -19.76 0.91
CA LEU A 80 1.28 -19.34 -0.51
C LEU A 80 2.56 -18.64 -0.95
N PHE A 81 3.39 -18.20 0.00
CA PHE A 81 4.58 -17.38 -0.26
C PHE A 81 5.85 -18.10 0.21
N PRO A 82 6.43 -18.99 -0.62
CA PRO A 82 7.71 -19.61 -0.29
C PRO A 82 8.85 -18.58 -0.32
N LEU A 83 9.68 -18.56 0.72
CA LEU A 83 10.86 -17.71 0.82
C LEU A 83 11.85 -18.00 -0.32
N ASN A 84 12.55 -16.96 -0.78
CA ASN A 84 13.55 -16.99 -1.85
C ASN A 84 13.02 -17.45 -3.22
N GLN A 85 11.71 -17.48 -3.42
CA GLN A 85 11.12 -17.75 -4.73
C GLN A 85 10.52 -16.48 -5.33
N THR A 86 10.62 -16.36 -6.65
CA THR A 86 9.93 -15.32 -7.40
C THR A 86 8.48 -15.74 -7.59
N VAL A 87 7.56 -14.91 -7.12
CA VAL A 87 6.12 -15.16 -7.27
C VAL A 87 5.44 -13.96 -7.89
N ARG A 88 4.28 -14.21 -8.49
CA ARG A 88 3.33 -13.19 -8.92
C ARG A 88 2.03 -13.42 -8.17
N ALA A 89 1.65 -12.46 -7.34
CA ALA A 89 0.41 -12.47 -6.59
C ALA A 89 -0.59 -11.51 -7.24
N GLN A 90 -1.81 -11.99 -7.46
CA GLN A 90 -2.97 -11.16 -7.77
C GLN A 90 -3.85 -11.03 -6.55
N PHE A 91 -4.34 -9.82 -6.30
CA PHE A 91 -5.10 -9.50 -5.10
C PHE A 91 -6.07 -8.36 -5.37
N ASN A 92 -7.14 -8.33 -4.57
CA ASN A 92 -8.01 -7.18 -4.46
C ASN A 92 -7.51 -6.27 -3.34
N PRO A 93 -7.19 -5.00 -3.64
CA PRO A 93 -6.79 -4.05 -2.62
C PRO A 93 -7.97 -3.77 -1.67
N GLY A 94 -7.70 -3.82 -0.36
CA GLY A 94 -8.63 -3.41 0.68
C GLY A 94 -8.10 -2.22 1.47
N SER A 95 -8.93 -1.69 2.37
CA SER A 95 -8.57 -0.55 3.22
C SER A 95 -7.51 -0.90 4.28
N SER A 96 -7.60 -2.10 4.88
CA SER A 96 -6.72 -2.55 5.96
C SER A 96 -5.76 -3.66 5.55
N CYS A 97 -6.17 -4.55 4.66
CA CYS A 97 -5.38 -5.62 4.09
C CYS A 97 -5.90 -5.98 2.69
N ALA A 98 -5.06 -6.57 1.85
CA ALA A 98 -5.43 -7.05 0.53
C ALA A 98 -5.96 -8.49 0.59
N SER A 99 -6.96 -8.82 -0.22
CA SER A 99 -7.47 -10.19 -0.36
C SER A 99 -6.82 -10.87 -1.55
N ILE A 100 -6.16 -12.01 -1.33
CA ILE A 100 -5.51 -12.77 -2.40
C ILE A 100 -6.55 -13.41 -3.31
N ILE A 101 -6.31 -13.30 -4.62
CA ILE A 101 -7.08 -14.00 -5.66
C ILE A 101 -6.30 -15.23 -6.10
N THR A 102 -5.04 -15.05 -6.49
CA THR A 102 -4.16 -16.14 -6.94
C THR A 102 -2.69 -15.82 -6.66
N VAL A 103 -1.87 -16.83 -6.35
CA VAL A 103 -0.41 -16.71 -6.29
C VAL A 103 0.20 -17.77 -7.20
N VAL A 104 1.13 -17.36 -8.07
CA VAL A 104 1.81 -18.26 -9.02
C VAL A 104 3.31 -18.09 -8.85
N ILE A 105 4.03 -19.20 -8.76
CA ILE A 105 5.50 -19.20 -8.75
C ILE A 105 5.98 -18.96 -10.19
N VAL A 106 6.82 -17.95 -10.37
CA VAL A 106 7.44 -17.62 -11.65
C VAL A 106 8.82 -18.28 -11.64
N ILE A 107 8.92 -19.43 -12.28
CA ILE A 107 10.13 -20.25 -12.43
C ILE A 107 11.03 -19.68 -13.53
#